data_AF-B6VPZ7-F1
#
_entry.id   AF-B6VPZ7-F1
#
_cell.length_a   1.000
_cell.length_b   1.000
_cell.length_c   1.000
_cell.angle_alpha   90.00
_cell.angle_beta   90.00
_cell.angle_gamma   90.00
#
_symmetry.space_group_name_H-M   'P 1'
#
loop_
_entity.id
_entity.type
_entity.pdbx_description
1 polymer ?
#
loop_
_entity_poly.entity_id
_entity_poly.type
_entity_poly.pdbx_seq_one_letter_code
_entity_poly.pdbx_strand_id
1 'polypeptide(L)'
;LSSCNYNNSIGQGVNQLLLTSLTEILKGGIIFSSNNHLCNVESILWSDILNLKSQPKIREPEPSSAEHCKKCDRSCYNGSCWGPSPQNCQKMTRVICAEQCSGRCKGPKPIDCCNEHCAAGC
;
A
#
# COMPACT_ATOMS: atom_id res chain seq x y z
N LEU A 1 1.74 -10.83 -3.44
CA LEU A 1 3.17 -10.48 -3.29
C LEU A 1 3.70 -11.19 -2.04
N SER A 2 4.86 -11.83 -2.09
CA SER A 2 5.52 -12.44 -0.92
C SER A 2 6.91 -11.82 -0.80
N SER A 3 7.26 -11.23 0.33
CA SER A 3 8.58 -10.65 0.58
C SER A 3 9.16 -11.19 1.90
N CYS A 4 10.23 -11.97 1.80
CA CYS A 4 11.01 -12.48 2.92
C CYS A 4 12.49 -12.14 2.64
N ASN A 5 13.01 -11.07 3.25
CA ASN A 5 14.40 -10.64 3.03
C ASN A 5 15.06 -10.35 4.39
N TYR A 6 15.34 -11.41 5.15
CA TYR A 6 16.03 -11.33 6.42
C TYR A 6 17.29 -12.22 6.40
N ASN A 7 18.47 -11.60 6.53
CA ASN A 7 19.74 -12.34 6.67
C ASN A 7 20.24 -12.24 8.11
N ASN A 8 20.17 -13.38 8.82
CA ASN A 8 20.51 -13.51 10.24
C ASN A 8 22.01 -13.25 10.53
N SER A 9 22.87 -13.25 9.50
CA SER A 9 24.33 -13.14 9.63
C SER A 9 24.84 -11.69 9.71
N ILE A 10 24.01 -10.70 9.37
CA ILE A 10 24.42 -9.28 9.21
C ILE A 10 23.49 -8.31 9.97
N GLY A 11 22.35 -8.77 10.51
CA GLY A 11 21.35 -7.88 11.12
C GLY A 11 20.73 -6.90 10.12
N GLN A 12 20.87 -7.16 8.82
CA GLN A 12 20.33 -6.34 7.74
C GLN A 12 19.06 -6.99 7.20
N GLY A 13 17.96 -6.25 7.29
CA GLY A 13 16.68 -6.55 6.66
C GLY A 13 16.25 -5.41 5.74
N VAL A 14 15.20 -5.64 4.96
CA VAL A 14 14.58 -4.57 4.17
C VAL A 14 13.84 -3.62 5.10
N ASN A 15 14.32 -2.38 5.19
CA ASN A 15 13.71 -1.36 6.04
C ASN A 15 12.52 -0.65 5.37
N GLN A 16 12.48 -0.62 4.04
CA GLN A 16 11.44 0.06 3.26
C GLN A 16 11.09 -0.73 2.01
N LEU A 17 9.79 -0.81 1.70
CA LEU A 17 9.28 -1.35 0.44
C LEU A 17 8.67 -0.21 -0.37
N LEU A 18 9.46 0.39 -1.26
CA LEU A 18 9.06 1.55 -2.07
C LEU A 18 8.18 1.15 -3.26
N LEU A 19 7.01 0.59 -2.99
CA LEU A 19 6.04 0.16 -4.00
C LEU A 19 5.10 1.31 -4.40
N THR A 20 5.64 2.50 -4.64
CA THR A 20 4.87 3.75 -4.86
C THR A 20 3.97 3.74 -6.10
N SER A 21 4.22 2.82 -7.04
CA SER A 21 3.41 2.59 -8.24
C SER A 21 2.40 1.45 -8.09
N LEU A 22 2.39 0.72 -6.97
CA LEU A 22 1.44 -0.36 -6.73
C LEU A 22 0.08 0.22 -6.32
N THR A 23 -0.89 0.10 -7.22
CA THR A 23 -2.28 0.56 -7.00
C THR A 23 -3.31 -0.56 -7.09
N GLU A 24 -2.94 -1.73 -7.61
CA GLU A 24 -3.86 -2.85 -7.72
C GLU A 24 -3.19 -4.23 -7.64
N ILE A 25 -3.87 -5.15 -6.93
CA ILE A 25 -3.67 -6.60 -7.01
C ILE A 25 -5.03 -7.23 -7.34
N LEU A 26 -5.19 -7.67 -8.59
CA LEU A 26 -6.46 -8.18 -9.13
C LEU A 26 -6.89 -9.52 -8.53
N LYS A 27 -5.93 -10.40 -8.27
CA LYS A 27 -6.12 -11.74 -7.70
C LYS A 27 -4.96 -12.09 -6.78
N GLY A 28 -5.24 -12.92 -5.77
CA GLY A 28 -4.27 -13.31 -4.76
C GLY A 28 -4.33 -12.42 -3.53
N GLY A 29 -3.20 -12.29 -2.82
CA GLY A 29 -3.17 -11.51 -1.60
C GLY A 29 -1.75 -11.10 -1.19
N ILE A 30 -1.62 -10.70 0.06
CA ILE A 30 -0.38 -10.21 0.66
C ILE A 30 -0.02 -11.06 1.85
N ILE A 31 1.25 -11.44 1.91
CA ILE A 31 1.79 -12.16 3.05
C ILE A 31 3.10 -11.48 3.43
N PHE A 32 3.11 -10.88 4.61
CA PHE A 32 4.33 -10.45 5.27
C PHE A 32 4.75 -11.52 6.28
N SER A 33 6.04 -11.85 6.32
CA SER A 33 6.55 -12.85 7.25
C SER A 33 7.97 -12.48 7.67
N SER A 34 8.20 -12.40 8.98
CA SER A 34 9.52 -12.27 9.60
C SER A 34 10.36 -11.08 9.09
N ASN A 35 9.77 -9.87 9.02
CA ASN A 35 10.48 -8.64 8.68
C ASN A 35 10.29 -7.57 9.77
N ASN A 36 10.90 -7.75 10.94
CA ASN A 36 10.74 -6.84 12.09
C ASN A 36 11.40 -5.46 11.91
N HIS A 37 12.09 -5.25 10.78
CA HIS A 37 12.74 -3.99 10.43
C HIS A 37 11.96 -3.17 9.38
N LEU A 38 10.88 -3.73 8.82
CA LEU A 38 10.14 -3.10 7.74
C LEU A 38 9.25 -1.97 8.28
N CYS A 39 9.55 -0.73 7.88
CA CYS A 39 8.81 0.46 8.31
C CYS A 39 7.65 0.81 7.37
N ASN A 40 6.64 1.49 7.91
CA ASN A 40 5.55 2.17 7.21
C ASN A 40 4.55 1.26 6.48
N VAL A 41 4.85 -0.01 6.24
CA VAL A 41 3.96 -0.93 5.52
C VAL A 41 2.68 -1.22 6.32
N GLU A 42 2.74 -1.11 7.64
CA GLU A 42 1.58 -1.14 8.54
C GLU A 42 0.59 0.02 8.31
N SER A 43 1.03 1.12 7.68
CA SER A 43 0.18 2.27 7.36
C SER A 43 -0.58 2.15 6.03
N ILE A 44 -0.24 1.14 5.21
CA ILE A 44 -0.80 1.00 3.86
C ILE A 44 -2.27 0.58 3.93
N LEU A 45 -3.12 1.31 3.20
CA LEU A 45 -4.52 0.96 3.03
C LEU A 45 -4.65 -0.14 1.98
N TRP A 46 -4.54 -1.39 2.42
CA TRP A 46 -4.64 -2.56 1.56
C TRP A 46 -6.01 -2.72 0.89
N SER A 47 -7.07 -2.17 1.48
CA SER A 47 -8.41 -2.13 0.89
C SER A 47 -8.49 -1.28 -0.39
N ASP A 48 -7.56 -0.33 -0.59
CA ASP A 48 -7.45 0.42 -1.86
C ASP A 48 -6.79 -0.43 -2.97
N ILE A 49 -5.82 -1.27 -2.60
CA ILE A 49 -5.00 -2.05 -3.53
C ILE A 49 -5.64 -3.40 -3.89
N LEU A 50 -6.15 -4.12 -2.89
CA LEU A 50 -6.66 -5.48 -3.03
C LEU A 50 -8.07 -5.50 -3.62
N ASN A 51 -8.30 -6.39 -4.58
CA ASN A 51 -9.65 -6.71 -5.00
C ASN A 51 -10.36 -7.57 -3.94
N LEU A 52 -11.11 -6.93 -3.04
CA LEU A 52 -11.82 -7.62 -1.94
C LEU A 52 -12.85 -8.66 -2.44
N LYS A 53 -13.40 -8.49 -3.65
CA LYS A 53 -14.30 -9.48 -4.27
C LYS A 53 -13.62 -10.81 -4.56
N SER A 54 -12.28 -10.82 -4.67
CA SER A 54 -11.49 -12.03 -4.91
C SER A 54 -11.18 -12.82 -3.64
N GLN A 55 -11.67 -12.38 -2.47
CA GLN A 55 -11.38 -12.97 -1.15
C GLN A 55 -9.86 -13.15 -0.93
N PRO A 56 -9.10 -12.04 -0.91
CA PRO A 56 -7.66 -12.08 -0.82
C PRO A 56 -7.19 -12.71 0.49
N LYS A 57 -6.12 -13.50 0.44
CA LYS A 57 -5.41 -13.96 1.64
C LYS A 57 -4.54 -12.81 2.16
N ILE A 58 -4.85 -12.31 3.34
CA ILE A 58 -4.13 -11.20 3.96
C ILE A 58 -3.45 -11.72 5.23
N ARG A 59 -2.12 -11.60 5.28
CA ARG A 59 -1.35 -11.65 6.51
C ARG A 59 -0.65 -10.31 6.65
N GLU A 60 -1.23 -9.45 7.49
CA GLU A 60 -0.73 -8.10 7.76
C GLU A 60 0.69 -8.14 8.34
N PRO A 61 1.49 -7.10 8.10
CA PRO A 61 2.80 -6.99 8.73
C PRO A 61 2.64 -6.89 10.25
N GLU A 62 3.51 -7.57 10.99
CA GLU A 62 3.63 -7.27 12.42
C GLU A 62 4.19 -5.85 12.58
N PRO A 63 3.77 -5.11 13.64
CA PRO A 63 4.30 -3.78 13.90
C PRO A 63 5.83 -3.84 13.95
N SER A 64 6.49 -2.94 13.21
CA SER A 64 7.94 -2.82 13.28
C SER A 64 8.36 -2.52 14.71
N SER A 65 9.27 -3.32 15.26
CA SER A 65 9.90 -3.05 16.54
C SER A 65 11.09 -2.09 16.40
N ALA A 66 11.30 -1.54 15.20
CA ALA A 66 12.46 -0.74 14.89
C ALA A 66 12.25 0.73 15.28
N GLU A 67 12.95 1.18 16.33
CA GLU A 67 12.89 2.57 16.81
C GLU A 67 13.27 3.63 15.76
N HIS A 68 13.96 3.23 14.69
CA HIS A 68 14.43 4.13 13.64
C HIS A 68 13.37 4.47 12.57
N CYS A 69 12.16 3.90 12.64
CA CYS A 69 11.13 4.15 11.64
C CYS A 69 10.65 5.61 11.69
N LYS A 70 10.82 6.32 10.58
CA LYS A 70 10.30 7.69 10.42
C LYS A 70 8.82 7.65 10.06
N LYS A 71 8.06 8.60 10.60
CA LYS A 71 6.63 8.76 10.28
C LYS A 71 6.44 9.16 8.82
N CYS A 72 5.27 8.83 8.27
CA CYS A 72 4.84 9.29 6.96
C CYS A 72 4.76 10.82 6.91
N ASP A 73 4.92 11.37 5.70
CA ASP A 73 4.72 12.78 5.47
C ASP A 73 3.26 13.18 5.77
N ARG A 74 3.05 14.41 6.27
CA ARG A 74 1.72 14.90 6.67
C ARG A 74 0.77 15.05 5.48
N SER A 75 1.30 15.14 4.26
CA SER A 75 0.50 15.20 3.03
C SER A 75 -0.10 13.85 2.63
N CYS A 76 0.37 12.74 3.18
CA CYS A 76 -0.14 11.42 2.82
C CYS A 76 -1.56 11.21 3.37
N TYR A 77 -2.46 10.71 2.53
CA TYR A 77 -3.84 10.41 2.90
C TYR A 77 -3.88 9.42 4.07
N ASN A 78 -4.56 9.79 5.16
CA ASN A 78 -4.62 9.02 6.42
C ASN A 78 -3.25 8.55 6.96
N GLY A 79 -2.17 9.25 6.61
CA GLY A 79 -0.82 8.85 6.97
C GLY A 79 -0.32 7.58 6.29
N SER A 80 -0.89 7.18 5.14
CA SER A 80 -0.51 5.96 4.41
C SER A 80 0.65 6.20 3.46
N CYS A 81 1.79 5.55 3.71
CA CYS A 81 2.99 5.72 2.90
C CYS A 81 3.85 4.46 2.80
N TRP A 82 4.60 4.35 1.71
CA TRP A 82 5.67 3.37 1.52
C TRP A 82 7.00 3.81 2.15
N GLY A 83 7.07 5.06 2.60
CA GLY A 83 8.23 5.67 3.26
C GLY A 83 7.98 7.13 3.62
N PRO A 84 8.87 7.78 4.38
CA PRO A 84 8.60 9.04 5.09
C PRO A 84 8.53 10.30 4.20
N SER A 85 8.85 10.19 2.91
CA SER A 85 8.94 11.34 2.01
C SER A 85 7.62 11.56 1.26
N PRO A 86 7.23 12.80 0.90
CA PRO A 86 5.96 13.07 0.20
C PRO A 86 5.77 12.25 -1.09
N GLN A 87 6.84 12.00 -1.85
CA GLN A 87 6.79 11.19 -3.06
C GLN A 87 6.54 9.69 -2.80
N ASN A 88 6.62 9.26 -1.55
CA ASN A 88 6.39 7.89 -1.13
C ASN A 88 4.99 7.68 -0.53
N CYS A 89 4.11 8.68 -0.56
CA CYS A 89 2.71 8.48 -0.19
C CYS A 89 2.06 7.40 -1.07
N GLN A 90 1.19 6.59 -0.46
CA GLN A 90 0.36 5.66 -1.23
C GLN A 90 -0.58 6.45 -2.14
N LYS A 91 -0.61 6.09 -3.42
CA LYS A 91 -1.58 6.66 -4.37
C LYS A 91 -2.93 5.98 -4.16
N MET A 92 -3.94 6.77 -3.82
CA MET A 92 -5.31 6.27 -3.64
C MET A 92 -6.03 6.27 -4.98
N THR A 93 -6.63 5.15 -5.34
CA THR A 93 -7.30 4.98 -6.64
C THR A 93 -8.71 4.41 -6.52
N ARG A 94 -9.19 4.12 -5.31
CA ARG A 94 -10.49 3.50 -5.05
C ARG A 94 -11.21 4.10 -3.86
N VAL A 95 -10.57 4.15 -2.69
CA VAL A 95 -11.23 4.55 -1.43
C VAL A 95 -11.62 6.02 -1.38
N ILE A 96 -10.96 6.84 -2.19
CA ILE A 96 -11.26 8.27 -2.30
C ILE A 96 -12.29 8.58 -3.38
N CYS A 97 -12.71 7.59 -4.19
CA CYS A 97 -13.54 7.83 -5.35
C CYS A 97 -14.96 8.25 -4.96
N ALA A 98 -15.55 9.08 -5.81
CA ALA A 98 -16.96 9.42 -5.68
C ALA A 98 -17.83 8.17 -5.87
N GLU A 99 -18.99 8.13 -5.23
CA GLU A 99 -19.93 6.99 -5.30
C GLU A 99 -20.38 6.65 -6.72
N GLN A 100 -20.33 7.63 -7.65
CA GLN A 100 -20.71 7.45 -9.04
C GLN A 100 -19.64 6.68 -9.86
N CYS A 101 -18.42 6.54 -9.34
CA CYS A 101 -17.37 5.82 -10.05
C CYS A 101 -17.64 4.31 -10.02
N SER A 102 -17.57 3.66 -11.18
CA SER A 102 -17.74 2.20 -11.31
C SER A 102 -16.53 1.39 -10.85
N GLY A 103 -15.38 2.04 -10.65
CA GLY A 103 -14.14 1.36 -10.30
C GLY A 103 -13.09 2.30 -9.72
N ARG A 104 -12.15 2.73 -10.57
CA ARG A 104 -11.00 3.55 -10.16
C ARG A 104 -11.25 5.04 -10.40
N CYS A 105 -10.44 5.88 -9.77
CA CYS A 105 -10.41 7.32 -9.99
C CYS A 105 -9.01 7.89 -9.79
N LYS A 106 -8.78 9.09 -10.33
CA LYS A 106 -7.57 9.91 -10.09
C LYS A 106 -7.75 10.94 -8.96
N GLY A 107 -8.97 11.04 -8.42
CA GLY A 107 -9.37 12.08 -7.48
C GLY A 107 -10.80 11.86 -6.97
N PRO A 108 -11.25 12.66 -6.00
CA PRO A 108 -12.50 12.41 -5.27
C PRO A 108 -13.75 12.92 -5.97
N LYS A 109 -13.64 13.64 -7.09
CA LYS A 109 -14.79 14.22 -7.77
C LYS A 109 -15.38 13.24 -8.78
N PRO A 110 -16.68 13.34 -9.11
CA PRO A 110 -17.29 12.49 -10.15
C PRO A 110 -16.60 12.60 -11.52
N ILE A 111 -16.01 13.76 -11.84
CA ILE A 111 -15.24 13.97 -13.09
C ILE A 111 -13.88 13.26 -13.10
N ASP A 112 -13.42 12.77 -11.94
CA ASP A 112 -12.15 12.06 -11.79
C ASP A 112 -12.30 10.54 -11.95
N CYS A 113 -13.51 10.04 -12.23
CA CYS A 113 -13.74 8.62 -12.46
C CYS A 113 -12.99 8.13 -13.70
N CYS A 114 -12.30 7.00 -13.56
CA CYS A 114 -11.66 6.32 -14.67
C CYS A 114 -12.68 5.51 -15.48
N ASN A 115 -12.31 5.17 -16.71
CA ASN A 115 -13.08 4.22 -17.50
C ASN A 115 -13.11 2.85 -16.81
N GLU A 116 -14.22 2.11 -16.95
CA GLU A 116 -14.42 0.81 -16.31
C GLU A 116 -13.41 -0.27 -16.74
N HIS A 117 -12.75 -0.10 -17.90
CA HIS A 117 -11.70 -1.00 -18.39
C HIS A 117 -10.31 -0.69 -17.81
N CYS A 118 -10.17 0.37 -17.01
CA CYS A 118 -8.92 0.67 -16.31
C CYS A 118 -8.74 -0.28 -15.10
N ALA A 119 -7.63 -1.00 -15.06
CA ALA A 119 -7.29 -1.88 -13.95
C ALA A 119 -6.70 -1.09 -12.76
N ALA A 120 -5.55 -0.45 -12.99
CA ALA A 120 -4.73 0.16 -11.94
C ALA A 120 -4.98 1.68 -11.71
N GLY A 121 -5.91 2.27 -12.46
CA GLY A 121 -6.20 3.70 -12.46
C GLY A 121 -6.04 4.37 -13.83
N CYS A 122 -6.18 5.69 -13.80
CA CYS A 122 -5.97 6.69 -14.83
C CYS A 122 -5.50 7.97 -14.11
#